data_AF-G1Q6I0-F1
#
_entry.id   AF-G1Q6I0-F1
#
_cell.length_a   1.000
_cell.length_b   1.000
_cell.length_c   1.000
_cell.angle_alpha   90.00
_cell.angle_beta   90.00
_cell.angle_gamma   90.00
#
_symmetry.space_group_name_H-M   'P 1'
#
loop_
_entity.id
_entity.type
_entity.pdbx_description
1 polymer ?
#
loop_
_entity_poly.entity_id
_entity_poly.type
_entity_poly.pdbx_seq_one_letter_code
_entity_poly.pdbx_strand_id
1 'polypeptide(L)'
;DSHFLDGNLVPPEGKEVDESRREMIRILKDLKQKHPEKELDQLVEMANYYALSHQQKSRAFYRIQAIRMMIGAGNILRKHAAEQAKKSAAISEVHADQPEDFVSKVFFDPCSYQCLENCGAILLTVVRKGGDTSKTMYVDYKTEDGSANAGADYEFTEGTLVLKPGETQKEFSVGIIDDDIFEEDEYFFVRLSNVRIENEQPEEGMAPTIQNSVPLPSRAVLVSPCVAKVTILDDDHAGIFTFECDTIRISESIGVMEVKVLRTSGAKGTVIVPFRTVEGTARGGGEDFEDIYGELEFKNNETVKTVRVKIVDEEEYERQENFFIALGEPKRMERGISALLLSPEVSDRKLTVEEEEAKRIAEMGKPVLGKHPKLEVIIEESYEFKKTVDKLIKKTNMALVVGTHSWRDQFMEAITVSAAGDEDEDESGEEKLPSCFDYVMHFLTVFWKVLFACVPPTEYCSGWACFFVSILIIGVLTAIIGDLASHFGCTIGLKDSVTAVVFVAFGTSVPDTFASKASAIHDMYADASIGNVTGSNAVNVFLGLGLAWSVAAIYWAMQGEEFRVSAGTLAFFVTLFTILAFICISVLLYRRRPHLGGELGGPRGCKLATTGLFVSLWLLYILFATLEAYCYIKGF
;
A
#
# COMPACT_ATOMS: atom_id res chain seq x y z
N ASP A 1 48.97 12.64 -12.73
CA ASP A 1 48.32 11.33 -12.79
C ASP A 1 47.05 11.32 -11.98
N SER A 2 45.98 11.53 -12.74
CA SER A 2 44.57 11.47 -12.40
C SER A 2 44.14 10.03 -12.16
N HIS A 3 43.57 9.73 -11.00
CA HIS A 3 42.43 8.82 -10.84
C HIS A 3 41.92 8.91 -9.40
N PHE A 4 40.61 8.68 -9.21
CA PHE A 4 39.82 8.77 -7.97
C PHE A 4 39.10 10.10 -7.71
N LEU A 5 38.26 10.48 -8.68
CA LEU A 5 36.93 11.03 -8.41
C LEU A 5 35.89 9.95 -8.78
N ASP A 6 34.70 10.11 -8.21
CA ASP A 6 33.46 9.34 -8.37
C ASP A 6 33.13 8.30 -7.30
N GLY A 7 33.08 8.79 -6.05
CA GLY A 7 32.15 8.24 -5.06
C GLY A 7 30.82 9.00 -5.14
N ASN A 8 29.80 8.39 -5.75
CA ASN A 8 28.42 8.86 -5.66
C ASN A 8 28.01 8.96 -4.19
N LEU A 9 27.99 10.19 -3.66
CA LEU A 9 27.39 10.53 -2.38
C LEU A 9 25.86 10.46 -2.53
N VAL A 10 25.30 9.26 -2.37
CA VAL A 10 23.87 9.11 -2.06
C VAL A 10 23.66 9.78 -0.69
N PRO A 11 22.69 10.71 -0.55
CA PRO A 11 22.41 11.36 0.73
C PRO A 11 22.08 10.30 1.80
N PRO A 12 22.47 10.50 3.07
CA PRO A 12 22.28 9.51 4.15
C PRO A 12 20.81 9.09 4.34
N GLU A 13 19.85 9.98 4.05
CA GLU A 13 18.42 9.66 4.06
C GLU A 13 18.02 8.60 3.02
N GLY A 14 18.73 8.52 1.88
CA GLY A 14 18.45 7.52 0.85
C GLY A 14 18.86 6.12 1.27
N LYS A 15 19.95 5.97 2.05
CA LYS A 15 20.45 4.66 2.48
C LYS A 15 19.60 4.03 3.59
N GLU A 16 19.15 4.81 4.56
CA GLU A 16 18.29 4.31 5.65
C GLU A 16 16.90 3.90 5.13
N VAL A 17 16.36 4.65 4.18
CA VAL A 17 15.08 4.31 3.52
C VAL A 17 15.24 3.04 2.69
N ASP A 18 16.39 2.85 2.04
CA ASP A 18 16.68 1.68 1.23
C ASP A 18 16.94 0.41 2.08
N GLU A 19 17.60 0.54 3.23
CA GLU A 19 17.73 -0.55 4.20
C GLU A 19 16.38 -0.94 4.81
N SER A 20 15.56 0.05 5.18
CA SER A 20 14.20 -0.18 5.70
C SER A 20 13.30 -0.87 4.66
N ARG A 21 13.43 -0.51 3.37
CA ARG A 21 12.75 -1.18 2.25
C ARG A 21 13.13 -2.64 2.15
N ARG A 22 14.44 -2.94 2.14
CA ARG A 22 14.94 -4.32 2.05
C ARG A 22 14.49 -5.18 3.22
N GLU A 23 14.49 -4.62 4.43
CA GLU A 23 14.01 -5.33 5.61
C GLU A 23 12.51 -5.65 5.49
N MET A 24 11.70 -4.69 5.04
CA MET A 24 10.26 -4.89 4.84
C MET A 24 9.94 -5.97 3.78
N ILE A 25 10.71 -5.99 2.70
CA ILE A 25 10.59 -6.98 1.63
C ILE A 25 10.95 -8.37 2.15
N ARG A 26 12.03 -8.48 2.95
CA ARG A 26 12.43 -9.74 3.58
C ARG A 26 11.32 -10.27 4.51
N ILE A 27 10.69 -9.38 5.28
CA ILE A 27 9.57 -9.73 6.16
C ILE A 27 8.36 -10.22 5.36
N LEU A 28 7.97 -9.49 4.30
CA LEU A 28 6.88 -9.89 3.41
C LEU A 28 7.14 -11.24 2.73
N LYS A 29 8.39 -11.50 2.34
CA LYS A 29 8.82 -12.77 1.73
C LYS A 29 8.71 -13.93 2.71
N ASP A 30 9.21 -13.77 3.93
CA ASP A 30 9.11 -14.80 4.98
C ASP A 30 7.64 -15.08 5.35
N LEU A 31 6.80 -14.05 5.41
CA LEU A 31 5.37 -14.19 5.67
C LEU A 31 4.61 -14.88 4.52
N LYS A 32 4.93 -14.57 3.25
CA LYS A 32 4.32 -15.23 2.08
C LYS A 32 4.73 -16.71 2.01
N GLN A 33 5.96 -17.05 2.38
CA GLN A 33 6.41 -18.44 2.46
C GLN A 33 5.73 -19.22 3.59
N LYS A 34 5.50 -18.58 4.74
CA LYS A 34 4.82 -19.19 5.89
C LYS A 34 3.30 -19.29 5.72
N HIS A 35 2.70 -18.37 4.98
CA HIS A 35 1.26 -18.27 4.77
C HIS A 35 0.90 -18.11 3.27
N PRO A 36 1.12 -19.13 2.44
CA PRO A 36 0.78 -19.09 1.02
C PRO A 36 -0.74 -18.98 0.76
N GLU A 37 -1.58 -19.30 1.75
CA GLU A 37 -3.04 -19.25 1.69
C GLU A 37 -3.65 -17.85 1.90
N LYS A 38 -2.87 -16.88 2.38
CA LYS A 38 -3.38 -15.55 2.74
C LYS A 38 -3.27 -14.57 1.57
N GLU A 39 -4.30 -13.73 1.42
CA GLU A 39 -4.31 -12.66 0.41
C GLU A 39 -3.23 -11.62 0.68
N LEU A 40 -2.78 -10.92 -0.37
CA LEU A 40 -1.72 -9.92 -0.30
C LEU A 40 -2.01 -8.84 0.75
N ASP A 41 -3.25 -8.37 0.85
CA ASP A 41 -3.65 -7.36 1.84
C ASP A 41 -3.50 -7.85 3.30
N GLN A 42 -3.75 -9.13 3.55
CA GLN A 42 -3.57 -9.74 4.88
C GLN A 42 -2.08 -9.92 5.21
N LEU A 43 -1.27 -10.33 4.22
CA LEU A 43 0.19 -10.43 4.38
C LEU A 43 0.82 -9.06 4.65
N VAL A 44 0.32 -8.01 4.01
CA VAL A 44 0.71 -6.61 4.24
C VAL A 44 0.38 -6.16 5.65
N GLU A 45 -0.76 -6.58 6.20
CA GLU A 45 -1.12 -6.29 7.59
C GLU A 45 -0.17 -6.98 8.58
N MET A 46 0.08 -8.26 8.37
CA MET A 46 1.03 -9.02 9.21
C MET A 46 2.44 -8.43 9.14
N ALA A 47 2.88 -7.99 7.96
CA ALA A 47 4.17 -7.33 7.78
C ALA A 47 4.24 -5.97 8.50
N ASN A 48 3.17 -5.17 8.44
CA ASN A 48 3.09 -3.92 9.20
C ASN A 48 3.19 -4.17 10.72
N TYR A 49 2.46 -5.15 11.23
CA TYR A 49 2.49 -5.50 12.65
C TYR A 49 3.89 -5.98 13.08
N TYR A 50 4.50 -6.85 12.27
CA TYR A 50 5.84 -7.38 12.53
C TYR A 50 6.92 -6.28 12.50
N ALA A 51 6.83 -5.34 11.56
CA ALA A 51 7.76 -4.21 11.50
C ALA A 51 7.61 -3.27 12.71
N LEU A 52 6.38 -2.93 13.10
CA LEU A 52 6.13 -2.08 14.27
C LEU A 52 6.54 -2.75 15.58
N SER A 53 6.46 -4.08 15.66
CA SER A 53 6.86 -4.81 16.87
C SER A 53 8.38 -4.88 17.06
N HIS A 54 9.14 -4.97 15.95
CA HIS A 54 10.60 -5.04 15.95
C HIS A 54 11.29 -3.67 15.95
N GLN A 55 10.56 -2.59 15.66
CA GLN A 55 11.10 -1.24 15.74
C GLN A 55 11.44 -0.85 17.19
N GLN A 56 12.49 -0.03 17.37
CA GLN A 56 12.83 0.50 18.69
C GLN A 56 11.68 1.34 19.27
N LYS A 57 11.14 0.88 20.40
CA LYS A 57 10.01 1.50 21.09
C LYS A 57 10.49 2.60 22.03
N SER A 58 9.76 3.71 22.08
CA SER A 58 10.08 4.83 22.98
C SER A 58 9.65 4.55 24.43
N ARG A 59 10.23 5.28 25.40
CA ARG A 59 9.78 5.23 26.81
C ARG A 59 8.29 5.51 26.96
N ALA A 60 7.77 6.48 26.21
CA ALA A 60 6.35 6.85 26.25
C ALA A 60 5.46 5.67 25.83
N PHE A 61 5.89 4.92 24.81
CA PHE A 61 5.18 3.73 24.34
C PHE A 61 5.00 2.69 25.46
N TYR A 62 6.08 2.30 26.15
CA TYR A 62 5.99 1.28 27.21
C TYR A 62 5.11 1.72 28.38
N ARG A 63 5.16 3.01 28.74
CA ARG A 63 4.31 3.56 29.80
C ARG A 63 2.83 3.56 29.41
N ILE A 64 2.52 3.98 28.18
CA ILE A 64 1.16 3.98 27.64
C ILE A 64 0.64 2.54 27.55
N GLN A 65 1.43 1.62 27.01
CA GLN A 65 1.10 0.20 26.90
C GLN A 65 0.79 -0.43 28.27
N ALA A 66 1.66 -0.24 29.26
CA ALA A 66 1.45 -0.77 30.61
C ALA A 66 0.16 -0.23 31.25
N ILE A 67 -0.10 1.07 31.10
CA ILE A 67 -1.34 1.70 31.61
C ILE A 67 -2.56 1.11 30.91
N ARG A 68 -2.51 0.99 29.57
CA ARG A 68 -3.61 0.42 28.77
C ARG A 68 -3.96 -1.02 29.18
N MET A 69 -2.95 -1.84 29.44
CA MET A 69 -3.15 -3.21 29.94
C MET A 69 -3.80 -3.23 31.33
N MET A 70 -3.38 -2.34 32.24
CA MET A 70 -3.97 -2.25 33.59
C MET A 70 -5.43 -1.78 33.59
N ILE A 71 -5.83 -0.94 32.65
CA ILE A 71 -7.18 -0.37 32.59
C ILE A 71 -8.13 -1.12 31.64
N GLY A 72 -7.72 -2.26 31.07
CA GLY A 72 -8.55 -3.04 30.12
C GLY A 72 -8.76 -2.35 28.76
N ALA A 73 -7.75 -1.60 28.28
CA ALA A 73 -7.74 -0.96 26.95
C ALA A 73 -6.88 -1.71 25.91
N GLY A 74 -6.38 -2.91 26.27
CA GLY A 74 -5.67 -3.83 25.38
C GLY A 74 -4.30 -3.35 24.87
N ASN A 75 -3.69 -4.17 24.01
CA ASN A 75 -2.39 -3.88 23.39
C ASN A 75 -2.54 -2.89 22.22
N ILE A 76 -1.72 -1.83 22.23
CA ILE A 76 -1.78 -0.74 21.26
C ILE A 76 -1.48 -1.17 19.81
N LEU A 77 -0.51 -2.07 19.60
CA LEU A 77 -0.11 -2.52 18.27
C LEU A 77 -1.19 -3.42 17.65
N ARG A 78 -1.72 -4.36 18.44
CA ARG A 78 -2.79 -5.27 18.01
C ARG A 78 -4.08 -4.51 17.68
N LYS A 79 -4.40 -3.48 18.48
CA LYS A 79 -5.53 -2.59 18.21
C LYS A 79 -5.36 -1.85 16.88
N HIS A 80 -4.19 -1.26 16.63
CA HIS A 80 -3.93 -0.52 15.40
C HIS A 80 -4.06 -1.42 14.16
N ALA A 81 -3.54 -2.65 14.23
CA ALA A 81 -3.75 -3.67 13.19
C ALA A 81 -5.25 -3.92 12.95
N ALA A 82 -6.01 -4.22 14.01
CA ALA A 82 -7.45 -4.49 13.92
C ALA A 82 -8.29 -3.30 13.38
N GLU A 83 -7.96 -2.05 13.75
CA GLU A 83 -8.61 -0.87 13.20
C GLU A 83 -8.30 -0.67 11.70
N GLN A 84 -7.08 -1.01 11.28
CA GLN A 84 -6.69 -0.95 9.88
C GLN A 84 -7.42 -2.02 9.06
N ALA A 85 -7.57 -3.25 9.58
CA ALA A 85 -8.36 -4.32 8.98
C ALA A 85 -9.84 -3.93 8.80
N LYS A 86 -10.42 -3.27 9.80
CA LYS A 86 -11.81 -2.77 9.73
C LYS A 86 -11.96 -1.66 8.69
N LYS A 87 -10.96 -0.77 8.55
CA LYS A 87 -10.96 0.28 7.52
C LYS A 87 -10.80 -0.30 6.11
N SER A 88 -9.95 -1.29 5.90
CA SER A 88 -9.81 -1.94 4.58
C SER A 88 -11.07 -2.69 4.19
N ALA A 89 -11.70 -3.43 5.11
CA ALA A 89 -12.98 -4.08 4.86
C ALA A 89 -14.09 -3.08 4.48
N ALA A 90 -14.19 -1.95 5.18
CA ALA A 90 -15.18 -0.92 4.89
C ALA A 90 -14.93 -0.18 3.55
N ILE A 91 -13.68 -0.06 3.09
CA ILE A 91 -13.36 0.58 1.81
C ILE A 91 -13.75 -0.33 0.64
N SER A 92 -13.61 -1.65 0.78
CA SER A 92 -14.05 -2.61 -0.25
C SER A 92 -15.56 -2.63 -0.45
N GLU A 93 -16.36 -2.25 0.56
CA GLU A 93 -17.82 -2.13 0.43
C GLU A 93 -18.28 -0.83 -0.24
N VAL A 94 -17.46 0.22 -0.28
CA VAL A 94 -17.87 1.58 -0.73
C VAL A 94 -17.58 1.83 -2.22
N HIS A 95 -16.85 0.96 -2.92
CA HIS A 95 -16.50 1.16 -4.33
C HIS A 95 -17.54 0.63 -5.34
N ALA A 96 -18.70 0.16 -4.88
CA ALA A 96 -19.68 -0.50 -5.74
C ALA A 96 -20.75 0.41 -6.38
N ASP A 97 -20.88 1.70 -6.04
CA ASP A 97 -21.92 2.55 -6.64
C ASP A 97 -21.54 4.04 -6.72
N GLN A 98 -21.29 4.54 -7.93
CA GLN A 98 -21.50 5.95 -8.27
C GLN A 98 -22.30 6.04 -9.58
N PRO A 99 -23.46 6.73 -9.62
CA PRO A 99 -24.29 6.82 -10.81
C PRO A 99 -23.93 8.04 -11.68
N GLU A 100 -23.24 7.81 -12.80
CA GLU A 100 -23.11 8.78 -13.92
C GLU A 100 -24.16 8.52 -15.04
N ASP A 101 -25.37 8.08 -14.70
CA ASP A 101 -26.25 7.37 -15.66
C ASP A 101 -27.15 8.22 -16.57
N PHE A 102 -27.07 9.56 -16.55
CA PHE A 102 -28.09 10.39 -17.24
C PHE A 102 -27.72 10.90 -18.66
N VAL A 103 -26.54 10.57 -19.22
CA VAL A 103 -26.10 11.04 -20.55
C VAL A 103 -25.70 9.88 -21.46
N SER A 104 -26.33 9.79 -22.65
CA SER A 104 -25.95 8.82 -23.69
C SER A 104 -24.72 9.32 -24.45
N LYS A 105 -23.60 8.61 -24.35
CA LYS A 105 -22.35 8.90 -25.09
C LYS A 105 -22.29 8.02 -26.33
N VAL A 106 -22.00 8.61 -27.50
CA VAL A 106 -21.91 7.90 -28.79
C VAL A 106 -20.54 8.10 -29.42
N PHE A 107 -19.89 7.01 -29.84
CA PHE A 107 -18.54 7.03 -30.42
C PHE A 107 -18.25 5.74 -31.22
N PHE A 108 -17.15 5.72 -31.98
CA PHE A 108 -16.65 4.52 -32.67
C PHE A 108 -15.88 3.59 -31.74
N ASP A 109 -16.09 2.28 -31.85
CA ASP A 109 -15.31 1.27 -31.14
C ASP A 109 -15.13 0.03 -32.04
N PRO A 110 -13.90 -0.25 -32.53
CA PRO A 110 -12.65 0.49 -32.34
C PRO A 110 -12.60 1.82 -33.14
N CYS A 111 -11.58 2.65 -32.89
CA CYS A 111 -11.39 3.93 -33.59
C CYS A 111 -10.52 3.86 -34.85
N SER A 112 -9.95 2.69 -35.12
CA SER A 112 -9.13 2.40 -36.29
C SER A 112 -9.49 1.02 -36.80
N TYR A 113 -9.66 0.91 -38.11
CA TYR A 113 -10.00 -0.31 -38.81
C TYR A 113 -8.95 -0.59 -39.89
N GLN A 114 -8.77 -1.86 -40.21
CA GLN A 114 -7.89 -2.32 -41.28
C GLN A 114 -8.63 -3.38 -42.07
N CYS A 115 -8.56 -3.28 -43.40
CA CYS A 115 -9.13 -4.28 -44.30
C CYS A 115 -8.16 -4.54 -45.46
N LEU A 116 -8.24 -5.75 -46.01
CA LEU A 116 -7.61 -6.06 -47.29
C LEU A 116 -8.46 -5.46 -48.40
N GLU A 117 -7.81 -5.08 -49.49
CA GLU A 117 -8.47 -4.58 -50.70
C GLU A 117 -9.57 -5.55 -51.20
N ASN A 118 -9.27 -6.84 -51.24
CA ASN A 118 -10.20 -7.90 -51.64
C ASN A 118 -11.32 -8.25 -50.65
N CYS A 119 -11.50 -7.50 -49.55
CA CYS A 119 -12.54 -7.80 -48.57
C CYS A 119 -13.96 -7.48 -49.07
N GLY A 120 -14.07 -6.68 -50.13
CA GLY A 120 -15.33 -6.22 -50.75
C GLY A 120 -16.11 -5.19 -49.92
N ALA A 121 -16.23 -5.37 -48.60
CA ALA A 121 -16.80 -4.37 -47.71
C ALA A 121 -16.29 -4.50 -46.27
N ILE A 122 -16.07 -3.36 -45.62
CA ILE A 122 -15.69 -3.28 -44.20
C ILE A 122 -16.87 -2.88 -43.32
N LEU A 123 -17.02 -3.54 -42.16
CA LEU A 123 -18.05 -3.25 -41.16
C LEU A 123 -17.51 -2.32 -40.06
N LEU A 124 -18.18 -1.19 -39.85
CA LEU A 124 -17.84 -0.19 -38.85
C LEU A 124 -18.88 -0.18 -37.73
N THR A 125 -18.42 -0.17 -36.48
CA THR A 125 -19.27 -0.31 -35.29
C THR A 125 -19.35 0.99 -34.51
N VAL A 126 -20.57 1.46 -34.26
CA VAL A 126 -20.83 2.63 -33.41
C VAL A 126 -21.48 2.17 -32.11
N VAL A 127 -20.91 2.62 -31.00
CA VAL A 127 -21.32 2.22 -29.65
C VAL A 127 -21.99 3.38 -28.93
N ARG A 128 -23.03 3.04 -28.16
CA ARG A 128 -23.73 3.89 -27.21
C ARG A 128 -23.43 3.43 -25.79
N LYS A 129 -22.96 4.33 -24.93
CA LYS A 129 -22.67 4.06 -23.51
C LYS A 129 -23.35 5.08 -22.58
N GLY A 130 -24.02 4.57 -21.54
CA GLY A 130 -24.76 5.38 -20.57
C GLY A 130 -26.09 5.94 -21.10
N GLY A 131 -26.81 6.65 -20.23
CA GLY A 131 -28.11 7.24 -20.55
C GLY A 131 -29.25 6.23 -20.66
N ASP A 132 -30.44 6.74 -20.98
CA ASP A 132 -31.69 5.97 -21.02
C ASP A 132 -31.85 5.16 -22.33
N THR A 133 -31.54 3.86 -22.31
CA THR A 133 -31.61 2.94 -23.46
C THR A 133 -33.02 2.64 -23.97
N SER A 134 -34.07 3.16 -23.34
CA SER A 134 -35.45 2.95 -23.78
C SER A 134 -35.83 3.74 -25.04
N LYS A 135 -35.04 4.75 -25.43
CA LYS A 135 -35.34 5.62 -26.58
C LYS A 135 -34.51 5.29 -27.81
N THR A 136 -35.13 5.44 -28.98
CA THR A 136 -34.48 5.39 -30.29
C THR A 136 -33.54 6.58 -30.47
N MET A 137 -32.35 6.33 -31.00
CA MET A 137 -31.34 7.34 -31.29
C MET A 137 -30.90 7.24 -32.74
N TYR A 138 -30.67 8.39 -33.37
CA TYR A 138 -30.18 8.47 -34.73
C TYR A 138 -28.84 9.20 -34.75
N VAL A 139 -27.91 8.70 -35.56
CA VAL A 139 -26.55 9.23 -35.71
C VAL A 139 -26.22 9.26 -37.19
N ASP A 140 -25.84 10.40 -37.73
CA ASP A 140 -25.47 10.49 -39.15
C ASP A 140 -23.98 10.15 -39.32
N TYR A 141 -23.62 9.46 -40.41
CA TYR A 141 -22.24 9.13 -40.74
C TYR A 141 -21.92 9.45 -42.20
N LYS A 142 -20.66 9.76 -42.47
CA LYS A 142 -20.15 10.08 -43.81
C LYS A 142 -18.68 9.71 -43.97
N THR A 143 -18.31 9.16 -45.13
CA THR A 143 -16.91 8.91 -45.52
C THR A 143 -16.22 10.18 -46.04
N GLU A 144 -14.95 10.36 -45.70
CA GLU A 144 -14.07 11.46 -46.12
C GLU A 144 -12.75 10.88 -46.65
N ASP A 145 -12.29 11.35 -47.81
CA ASP A 145 -11.04 10.89 -48.44
C ASP A 145 -9.82 11.19 -47.56
N GLY A 146 -8.83 10.29 -47.62
CA GLY A 146 -7.52 10.45 -46.99
C GLY A 146 -6.43 10.41 -48.05
N SER A 147 -5.60 9.37 -48.04
CA SER A 147 -4.79 8.99 -49.21
C SER A 147 -5.61 8.15 -50.20
N ALA A 148 -6.54 7.33 -49.70
CA ALA A 148 -7.52 6.62 -50.50
C ALA A 148 -8.64 7.56 -50.97
N ASN A 149 -9.03 7.42 -52.22
CA ASN A 149 -10.02 8.19 -52.96
C ASN A 149 -11.30 7.40 -53.21
N ALA A 150 -12.45 8.03 -52.93
CA ALA A 150 -13.75 7.44 -53.26
C ALA A 150 -13.92 7.21 -54.77
N GLY A 151 -14.23 5.98 -55.16
CA GLY A 151 -14.44 5.54 -56.53
C GLY A 151 -13.21 4.91 -57.19
N ALA A 152 -12.02 5.03 -56.58
CA ALA A 152 -10.83 4.26 -56.93
C ALA A 152 -10.66 3.10 -55.93
N ASP A 153 -10.58 3.41 -54.63
CA ASP A 153 -10.15 2.44 -53.61
C ASP A 153 -11.31 2.04 -52.67
N TYR A 154 -12.33 2.89 -52.55
CA TYR A 154 -13.52 2.60 -51.74
C TYR A 154 -14.79 3.29 -52.27
N GLU A 155 -15.97 2.82 -51.86
CA GLU A 155 -17.26 3.41 -52.25
C GLU A 155 -17.69 4.55 -51.30
N PHE A 156 -18.03 5.71 -51.86
CA PHE A 156 -18.57 6.83 -51.08
C PHE A 156 -19.87 6.43 -50.36
N THR A 157 -19.88 6.55 -49.02
CA THR A 157 -21.00 6.11 -48.20
C THR A 157 -21.42 7.20 -47.20
N GLU A 158 -22.70 7.59 -47.22
CA GLU A 158 -23.32 8.48 -46.23
C GLU A 158 -24.71 7.97 -45.82
N GLY A 159 -25.09 8.17 -44.56
CA GLY A 159 -26.38 7.70 -44.07
C GLY A 159 -26.69 8.03 -42.62
N THR A 160 -27.84 7.57 -42.15
CA THR A 160 -28.26 7.67 -40.74
C THR A 160 -28.31 6.28 -40.12
N LEU A 161 -27.54 6.09 -39.06
CA LEU A 161 -27.58 4.91 -38.20
C LEU A 161 -28.71 5.04 -37.18
N VAL A 162 -29.56 4.02 -37.08
CA VAL A 162 -30.70 3.98 -36.13
C VAL A 162 -30.42 2.93 -35.05
N LEU A 163 -30.24 3.39 -33.81
CA LEU A 163 -30.11 2.57 -32.61
C LEU A 163 -31.49 2.46 -31.95
N LYS A 164 -32.11 1.28 -32.04
CA LYS A 164 -33.44 1.02 -31.47
C LYS A 164 -33.38 0.92 -29.94
N PRO A 165 -34.53 0.98 -29.23
CA PRO A 165 -34.58 0.72 -27.80
C PRO A 165 -33.88 -0.59 -27.41
N GLY A 166 -32.96 -0.52 -26.45
CA GLY A 166 -32.14 -1.66 -26.01
C GLY A 166 -30.92 -1.98 -26.86
N GLU A 167 -30.72 -1.36 -28.03
CA GLU A 167 -29.50 -1.52 -28.83
C GLU A 167 -28.37 -0.63 -28.29
N THR A 168 -27.28 -1.25 -27.84
CA THR A 168 -26.07 -0.55 -27.34
C THR A 168 -25.01 -0.36 -28.41
N GLN A 169 -25.11 -1.06 -29.55
CA GLN A 169 -24.19 -0.93 -30.68
C GLN A 169 -24.90 -1.21 -32.00
N LYS A 170 -24.42 -0.60 -33.08
CA LYS A 170 -24.92 -0.84 -34.44
C LYS A 170 -23.79 -0.76 -35.46
N GLU A 171 -23.89 -1.59 -36.48
CA GLU A 171 -22.90 -1.71 -37.55
C GLU A 171 -23.46 -1.21 -38.88
N PHE A 172 -22.58 -0.66 -39.72
CA PHE A 172 -22.85 -0.34 -41.12
C PHE A 172 -21.63 -0.70 -41.98
N SER A 173 -21.84 -0.94 -43.28
CA SER A 173 -20.79 -1.37 -44.21
C SER A 173 -20.37 -0.24 -45.15
N VAL A 174 -19.08 -0.18 -45.48
CA VAL A 174 -18.50 0.63 -46.56
C VAL A 174 -17.87 -0.31 -47.58
N GLY A 175 -18.17 -0.16 -48.87
CA GLY A 175 -17.61 -0.98 -49.94
C GLY A 175 -16.13 -0.65 -50.18
N ILE A 176 -15.30 -1.68 -50.38
CA ILE A 176 -13.89 -1.57 -50.75
C ILE A 176 -13.74 -2.10 -52.18
N ILE A 177 -13.00 -1.37 -53.01
CA ILE A 177 -12.78 -1.70 -54.44
C ILE A 177 -11.47 -2.48 -54.53
N ASP A 178 -11.44 -3.50 -55.37
CA ASP A 178 -10.34 -4.48 -55.53
C ASP A 178 -9.77 -4.41 -56.94
N ASP A 179 -8.47 -4.22 -57.08
CA ASP A 179 -7.75 -4.33 -58.34
C ASP A 179 -6.49 -5.26 -58.28
N ASP A 180 -5.72 -5.34 -59.38
CA ASP A 180 -4.56 -6.24 -59.53
C ASP A 180 -3.23 -5.45 -59.62
N ILE A 181 -3.23 -4.19 -59.18
CA ILE A 181 -2.10 -3.27 -59.25
C ILE A 181 -1.55 -3.10 -57.84
N PHE A 182 -0.24 -3.33 -57.69
CA PHE A 182 0.43 -3.09 -56.41
C PHE A 182 0.42 -1.59 -56.05
N GLU A 183 -0.19 -1.26 -54.92
CA GLU A 183 -0.25 0.08 -54.35
C GLU A 183 0.35 0.16 -52.93
N GLU A 184 0.61 1.38 -52.43
CA GLU A 184 1.04 1.57 -51.04
C GLU A 184 -0.17 1.52 -50.10
N ASP A 185 0.02 1.22 -48.80
CA ASP A 185 -1.10 1.21 -47.84
C ASP A 185 -1.83 2.57 -47.79
N GLU A 186 -3.11 2.58 -48.16
CA GLU A 186 -3.91 3.80 -48.22
C GLU A 186 -4.93 3.89 -47.09
N TYR A 187 -5.48 5.08 -46.84
CA TYR A 187 -6.50 5.26 -45.80
C TYR A 187 -7.54 6.30 -46.15
N PHE A 188 -8.74 6.11 -45.58
CA PHE A 188 -9.84 7.08 -45.58
C PHE A 188 -10.42 7.23 -44.16
N PHE A 189 -11.29 8.23 -43.97
CA PHE A 189 -11.91 8.52 -42.69
C PHE A 189 -13.43 8.36 -42.74
N VAL A 190 -14.03 8.03 -41.59
CA VAL A 190 -15.50 8.03 -41.43
C VAL A 190 -15.88 8.87 -40.23
N ARG A 191 -16.77 9.85 -40.42
CA ARG A 191 -17.15 10.83 -39.39
C ARG A 191 -18.58 10.64 -38.93
N LEU A 192 -18.80 10.63 -37.62
CA LEU A 192 -20.12 10.73 -36.99
C LEU A 192 -20.52 12.19 -36.79
N SER A 193 -21.79 12.48 -37.04
CA SER A 193 -22.38 13.81 -36.88
C SER A 193 -23.85 13.73 -36.48
N ASN A 194 -24.41 14.86 -36.05
CA ASN A 194 -25.86 15.07 -35.89
C ASN A 194 -26.61 13.98 -35.08
N VAL A 195 -26.20 13.76 -33.83
CA VAL A 195 -26.89 12.83 -32.92
C VAL A 195 -28.22 13.42 -32.45
N ARG A 196 -29.30 12.66 -32.61
CA ARG A 196 -30.67 13.04 -32.24
C ARG A 196 -31.38 11.89 -31.52
N ILE A 197 -32.16 12.22 -30.49
CA ILE A 197 -33.01 11.27 -29.75
C ILE A 197 -34.46 11.52 -30.15
N GLU A 198 -35.23 10.46 -30.35
CA GLU A 198 -36.67 10.53 -30.55
C GLU A 198 -37.35 11.01 -29.26
N ASN A 199 -37.90 12.22 -29.27
CA ASN A 199 -38.75 12.73 -28.19
C ASN A 199 -40.21 12.59 -28.62
N GLU A 200 -41.03 11.92 -27.82
CA GLU A 200 -42.48 11.90 -28.01
C GLU A 200 -43.02 13.33 -27.97
N GLN A 201 -43.79 13.69 -28.99
CA GLN A 201 -44.52 14.96 -29.01
C GLN A 201 -45.46 15.01 -27.79
N PRO A 202 -45.60 16.16 -27.10
CA PRO A 202 -46.64 16.29 -26.10
C PRO A 202 -47.99 16.32 -26.83
N GLU A 203 -48.82 15.30 -26.63
CA GLU A 203 -50.22 15.35 -27.03
C GLU A 203 -50.88 16.56 -26.35
N GLU A 204 -51.47 17.45 -27.15
CA GLU A 204 -52.25 18.59 -26.66
C GLU A 204 -53.45 18.06 -25.86
N GLY A 205 -53.43 18.25 -24.53
CA GLY A 205 -54.63 18.21 -23.71
C GLY A 205 -54.59 17.30 -22.49
N MET A 206 -53.72 17.55 -21.51
CA MET A 206 -54.04 17.23 -20.12
C MET A 206 -53.30 18.14 -19.13
N ALA A 207 -54.06 18.68 -18.17
CA ALA A 207 -53.64 19.68 -17.19
C ALA A 207 -52.52 19.18 -16.25
N PRO A 208 -51.68 20.07 -15.69
CA PRO A 208 -50.51 19.65 -14.92
C PRO A 208 -50.94 19.18 -13.53
N THR A 209 -50.75 17.90 -13.23
CA THR A 209 -50.71 17.40 -11.86
C THR A 209 -49.28 17.56 -11.36
N ILE A 210 -49.11 18.35 -10.30
CA ILE A 210 -47.83 18.58 -9.63
C ILE A 210 -47.41 17.26 -8.95
N GLN A 211 -46.54 16.51 -9.61
CA GLN A 211 -45.67 15.53 -8.98
C GLN A 211 -44.22 15.94 -9.26
N ASN A 212 -43.45 16.13 -8.19
CA ASN A 212 -42.03 16.47 -8.22
C ASN A 212 -41.20 15.30 -8.75
N SER A 213 -41.15 15.16 -10.07
CA SER A 213 -40.08 14.49 -10.81
C SER A 213 -40.16 14.97 -12.26
N VAL A 214 -39.58 16.13 -12.53
CA VAL A 214 -39.30 16.51 -13.93
C VAL A 214 -38.28 15.48 -14.43
N PRO A 215 -38.60 14.60 -15.39
CA PRO A 215 -37.58 13.78 -16.01
C PRO A 215 -36.65 14.75 -16.73
N LEU A 216 -35.38 14.80 -16.33
CA LEU A 216 -34.39 15.58 -17.08
C LEU A 216 -34.43 15.11 -18.55
N PRO A 217 -34.37 16.02 -19.53
CA PRO A 217 -34.38 15.63 -20.93
C PRO A 217 -33.19 14.72 -21.22
N SER A 218 -33.47 13.51 -21.73
CA SER A 218 -32.45 12.56 -22.18
C SER A 218 -31.51 13.27 -23.16
N ARG A 219 -30.24 13.47 -22.76
CA ARG A 219 -29.25 14.19 -23.57
C ARG A 219 -28.27 13.19 -24.18
N ALA A 220 -28.14 13.19 -25.51
CA ALA A 220 -27.10 12.45 -26.21
C ALA A 220 -25.99 13.40 -26.70
N VAL A 221 -24.74 12.95 -26.61
CA VAL A 221 -23.56 13.72 -27.02
C VAL A 221 -22.60 12.80 -27.77
N LEU A 222 -22.03 13.31 -28.86
CA LEU A 222 -20.90 12.67 -29.54
C LEU A 222 -19.65 12.82 -28.67
N VAL A 223 -18.99 11.70 -28.39
CA VAL A 223 -17.76 11.66 -27.61
C VAL A 223 -16.63 11.18 -28.53
N SER A 224 -15.39 11.55 -28.20
CA SER A 224 -14.22 11.03 -28.91
C SER A 224 -14.10 9.52 -28.68
N PRO A 225 -13.84 8.70 -29.70
CA PRO A 225 -13.59 9.08 -31.10
C PRO A 225 -14.88 9.18 -31.94
N CYS A 226 -15.09 10.35 -32.56
CA CYS A 226 -16.19 10.59 -33.52
C CYS A 226 -15.75 10.47 -34.99
N VAL A 227 -14.47 10.16 -35.21
CA VAL A 227 -13.89 9.87 -36.52
C VAL A 227 -13.15 8.54 -36.41
N ALA A 228 -13.42 7.61 -37.31
CA ALA A 228 -12.68 6.36 -37.47
C ALA A 228 -11.73 6.47 -38.66
N LYS A 229 -10.51 5.95 -38.54
CA LYS A 229 -9.58 5.78 -39.65
C LYS A 229 -9.70 4.36 -40.19
N VAL A 230 -9.88 4.19 -41.49
CA VAL A 230 -9.85 2.88 -42.17
C VAL A 230 -8.61 2.83 -43.04
N THR A 231 -7.80 1.79 -42.88
CA THR A 231 -6.59 1.56 -43.71
C THR A 231 -6.87 0.38 -44.64
N ILE A 232 -6.71 0.61 -45.93
CA ILE A 232 -6.79 -0.40 -46.99
C ILE A 232 -5.38 -0.93 -47.19
N LEU A 233 -5.22 -2.24 -47.05
CA LEU A 233 -3.96 -2.93 -47.23
C LEU A 233 -4.00 -3.62 -48.60
N ASP A 234 -3.10 -3.21 -49.48
CA ASP A 234 -2.77 -3.92 -50.72
C ASP A 234 -2.41 -5.37 -50.39
N ASP A 235 -2.98 -6.32 -51.14
CA ASP A 235 -2.77 -7.75 -50.90
C ASP A 235 -1.85 -8.42 -51.93
N ASP A 236 -1.26 -7.63 -52.84
CA ASP A 236 -0.55 -8.11 -54.03
C ASP A 236 0.96 -8.36 -53.82
N HIS A 237 1.53 -7.86 -52.75
CA HIS A 237 2.92 -8.12 -52.35
C HIS A 237 3.12 -9.41 -51.50
N ALA A 238 4.35 -9.92 -51.42
CA ALA A 238 4.65 -11.14 -50.64
C ALA A 238 4.69 -10.89 -49.13
N GLY A 239 4.60 -9.63 -48.70
CA GLY A 239 4.55 -9.20 -47.32
C GLY A 239 5.88 -8.72 -46.74
N ILE A 240 5.77 -7.66 -45.96
CA ILE A 240 6.81 -7.06 -45.12
C ILE A 240 6.62 -7.55 -43.68
N PHE A 241 7.66 -8.16 -43.10
CA PHE A 241 7.60 -8.80 -41.78
C PHE A 241 8.24 -7.94 -40.69
N THR A 242 7.48 -7.57 -39.66
CA THR A 242 7.94 -6.68 -38.58
C THR A 242 7.27 -7.01 -37.25
N PHE A 243 7.91 -6.63 -36.15
CA PHE A 243 7.21 -6.54 -34.85
C PHE A 243 6.29 -5.30 -34.81
N GLU A 244 5.25 -5.39 -33.99
CA GLU A 244 4.29 -4.29 -33.73
C GLU A 244 4.97 -3.05 -33.12
N CYS A 245 5.98 -3.27 -32.28
CA CYS A 245 6.80 -2.24 -31.63
C CYS A 245 8.28 -2.66 -31.60
N ASP A 246 9.16 -1.71 -31.34
CA ASP A 246 10.60 -1.91 -31.14
C ASP A 246 10.96 -2.23 -29.68
N THR A 247 10.13 -1.81 -28.73
CA THR A 247 10.29 -2.09 -27.30
C THR A 247 8.96 -2.51 -26.66
N ILE A 248 8.99 -3.58 -25.86
CA ILE A 248 7.88 -4.01 -25.01
C ILE A 248 8.32 -4.10 -23.55
N ARG A 249 7.45 -3.67 -22.63
CA ARG A 249 7.66 -3.78 -21.18
C ARG A 249 6.72 -4.83 -20.61
N ILE A 250 7.26 -5.77 -19.87
CA ILE A 250 6.50 -6.87 -19.29
C ILE A 250 6.85 -7.06 -17.81
N SER A 251 5.89 -7.55 -17.04
CA SER A 251 6.12 -7.97 -15.65
C SER A 251 6.85 -9.32 -15.64
N GLU A 252 7.81 -9.50 -14.75
CA GLU A 252 8.44 -10.80 -14.45
C GLU A 252 7.38 -11.91 -14.18
N SER A 253 6.26 -11.53 -13.57
CA SER A 253 5.17 -12.42 -13.16
C SER A 253 4.26 -12.89 -14.31
N ILE A 254 4.54 -12.51 -15.56
CA ILE A 254 3.70 -12.86 -16.72
C ILE A 254 3.75 -14.36 -17.04
N GLY A 255 4.86 -15.03 -16.70
CA GLY A 255 5.10 -16.45 -16.95
C GLY A 255 5.36 -16.78 -18.43
N VAL A 256 4.39 -16.54 -19.31
CA VAL A 256 4.57 -16.72 -20.76
C VAL A 256 4.14 -15.45 -21.47
N MET A 257 5.09 -14.82 -22.16
CA MET A 257 4.80 -13.68 -23.02
C MET A 257 4.49 -14.12 -24.45
N GLU A 258 3.57 -13.39 -25.08
CA GLU A 258 3.15 -13.61 -26.46
C GLU A 258 3.51 -12.38 -27.31
N VAL A 259 4.41 -12.57 -28.27
CA VAL A 259 4.89 -11.52 -29.16
C VAL A 259 4.35 -11.74 -30.56
N LYS A 260 3.66 -10.75 -31.12
CA LYS A 260 3.09 -10.83 -32.47
C LYS A 260 4.10 -10.37 -33.52
N VAL A 261 4.23 -11.16 -34.58
CA VAL A 261 4.93 -10.82 -35.82
C VAL A 261 3.88 -10.53 -36.88
N LEU A 262 3.94 -9.32 -37.43
CA LEU A 262 3.00 -8.81 -38.42
C LEU A 262 3.59 -8.98 -39.82
N ARG A 263 2.74 -9.38 -40.77
CA ARG A 263 2.98 -9.36 -42.21
C ARG A 263 2.07 -8.28 -42.80
N THR A 264 2.70 -7.26 -43.36
CA THR A 264 2.07 -6.00 -43.85
C THR A 264 2.37 -5.80 -45.32
N SER A 265 1.59 -4.98 -46.05
CA SER A 265 1.75 -4.74 -47.49
C SER A 265 1.80 -6.09 -48.25
N GLY A 266 0.69 -6.82 -48.30
CA GLY A 266 0.62 -8.10 -49.02
C GLY A 266 0.67 -9.38 -48.17
N ALA A 267 -0.21 -10.33 -48.51
CA ALA A 267 -0.31 -11.65 -47.88
C ALA A 267 -0.16 -12.81 -48.87
N LYS A 268 0.38 -12.52 -50.06
CA LYS A 268 0.45 -13.44 -51.21
C LYS A 268 1.56 -14.48 -51.06
N GLY A 269 1.18 -15.74 -51.14
CA GLY A 269 2.09 -16.89 -51.06
C GLY A 269 2.52 -17.27 -49.63
N THR A 270 3.20 -18.41 -49.52
CA THR A 270 3.73 -18.93 -48.26
C THR A 270 5.15 -18.43 -48.01
N VAL A 271 5.40 -17.86 -46.83
CA VAL A 271 6.70 -17.29 -46.44
C VAL A 271 7.13 -17.87 -45.09
N ILE A 272 8.41 -18.22 -44.98
CA ILE A 272 9.04 -18.71 -43.75
C ILE A 272 9.93 -17.60 -43.18
N VAL A 273 9.71 -17.22 -41.93
CA VAL A 273 10.50 -16.20 -41.22
C VAL A 273 11.21 -16.83 -40.01
N PRO A 274 12.54 -17.02 -40.06
CA PRO A 274 13.29 -17.51 -38.91
C PRO A 274 13.31 -16.45 -37.79
N PHE A 275 13.28 -16.89 -36.54
CA PHE A 275 13.42 -16.01 -35.37
C PHE A 275 14.29 -16.66 -34.30
N ARG A 276 14.90 -15.83 -33.45
CA ARG A 276 15.66 -16.27 -32.28
C ARG A 276 15.65 -15.23 -31.18
N THR A 277 15.79 -15.70 -29.95
CA THR A 277 16.13 -14.88 -28.79
C THR A 277 17.62 -14.55 -28.79
N VAL A 278 17.96 -13.38 -28.26
CA VAL A 278 19.33 -12.87 -28.13
C VAL A 278 19.45 -12.23 -26.76
N GLU A 279 20.43 -12.69 -26.00
CA GLU A 279 20.72 -12.18 -24.65
C GLU A 279 21.07 -10.68 -24.68
N GLY A 280 20.58 -9.96 -23.67
CA GLY A 280 20.89 -8.56 -23.42
C GLY A 280 21.60 -8.42 -22.08
N THR A 281 20.98 -7.73 -21.12
CA THR A 281 21.37 -7.84 -19.71
C THR A 281 20.76 -9.08 -19.04
N ALA A 282 19.56 -9.49 -19.46
CA ALA A 282 18.94 -10.75 -19.07
C ALA A 282 19.60 -11.92 -19.81
N ARG A 283 19.80 -13.02 -19.10
CA ARG A 283 20.45 -14.26 -19.53
C ARG A 283 19.44 -15.34 -19.91
N GLY A 284 19.77 -16.08 -20.96
CA GLY A 284 19.00 -17.22 -21.42
C GLY A 284 19.24 -18.46 -20.55
N GLY A 285 18.87 -19.63 -21.07
CA GLY A 285 19.11 -20.92 -20.42
C GLY A 285 18.21 -21.24 -19.23
N GLY A 286 17.16 -20.43 -19.00
CA GLY A 286 16.24 -20.59 -17.87
C GLY A 286 16.68 -19.87 -16.59
N GLU A 287 17.59 -18.89 -16.69
CA GLU A 287 17.88 -17.90 -15.64
C GLU A 287 16.76 -16.84 -15.67
N ASP A 288 16.77 -15.90 -16.61
CA ASP A 288 15.71 -14.86 -16.71
C ASP A 288 14.61 -15.23 -17.73
N PHE A 289 14.99 -15.92 -18.81
CA PHE A 289 14.07 -16.43 -19.81
C PHE A 289 14.54 -17.76 -20.40
N GLU A 290 13.60 -18.53 -20.97
CA GLU A 290 13.94 -19.74 -21.74
C GLU A 290 14.27 -19.38 -23.19
N ASP A 291 15.46 -19.74 -23.67
CA ASP A 291 15.87 -19.50 -25.05
C ASP A 291 14.96 -20.21 -26.04
N ILE A 292 14.47 -19.44 -27.01
CA ILE A 292 13.71 -19.97 -28.15
C ILE A 292 14.35 -19.59 -29.47
N TYR A 293 14.33 -20.54 -30.40
CA TYR A 293 14.68 -20.37 -31.80
C TYR A 293 13.73 -21.20 -32.66
N GLY A 294 13.40 -20.72 -33.85
CA GLY A 294 12.47 -21.42 -34.73
C GLY A 294 12.18 -20.67 -36.02
N GLU A 295 11.20 -21.17 -36.76
CA GLU A 295 10.75 -20.59 -38.02
C GLU A 295 9.22 -20.41 -37.98
N LEU A 296 8.75 -19.22 -38.39
CA LEU A 296 7.33 -18.90 -38.52
C LEU A 296 6.90 -19.12 -39.97
N GLU A 297 6.01 -20.09 -40.19
CA GLU A 297 5.42 -20.35 -41.51
C GLU A 297 4.12 -19.56 -41.67
N PHE A 298 4.15 -18.48 -42.44
CA PHE A 298 2.98 -17.71 -42.86
C PHE A 298 2.39 -18.32 -44.13
N LYS A 299 1.15 -18.79 -44.07
CA LYS A 299 0.41 -19.28 -45.24
C LYS A 299 -0.11 -18.13 -46.10
N ASN A 300 -0.66 -18.47 -47.27
CA ASN A 300 -1.37 -17.50 -48.10
C ASN A 300 -2.52 -16.85 -47.31
N ASN A 301 -2.64 -15.52 -47.38
CA ASN A 301 -3.61 -14.70 -46.63
C ASN A 301 -3.45 -14.72 -45.11
N GLU A 302 -2.33 -15.22 -44.58
CA GLU A 302 -2.01 -15.15 -43.16
C GLU A 302 -1.16 -13.90 -42.88
N THR A 303 -1.66 -13.03 -42.01
CA THR A 303 -1.06 -11.71 -41.72
C THR A 303 -0.41 -11.60 -40.34
N VAL A 304 -0.67 -12.54 -39.42
CA VAL A 304 -0.13 -12.50 -38.05
C VAL A 304 0.29 -13.89 -37.58
N LYS A 305 1.46 -13.96 -36.92
CA LYS A 305 1.91 -15.12 -36.13
C LYS A 305 2.37 -14.68 -34.75
N THR A 306 2.28 -15.60 -33.79
CA THR A 306 2.68 -15.32 -32.40
C THR A 306 3.85 -16.19 -31.98
N VAL A 307 4.85 -15.55 -31.38
CA VAL A 307 6.00 -16.19 -30.72
C VAL A 307 5.74 -16.21 -29.23
N ARG A 308 5.95 -17.36 -28.57
CA ARG A 308 5.75 -17.50 -27.12
C ARG A 308 7.10 -17.72 -26.44
N VAL A 309 7.47 -16.81 -25.54
CA VAL A 309 8.70 -16.90 -24.73
C VAL A 309 8.27 -17.09 -23.28
N LYS A 310 8.91 -18.03 -22.58
CA LYS A 310 8.67 -18.22 -21.15
C LYS A 310 9.65 -17.35 -20.35
N ILE A 311 9.09 -16.54 -19.46
CA ILE A 311 9.82 -15.66 -18.54
C ILE A 311 9.87 -16.36 -17.19
N VAL A 312 11.06 -16.39 -16.59
CA VAL A 312 11.29 -17.01 -15.30
C VAL A 312 11.20 -15.93 -14.23
N ASP A 313 10.41 -16.19 -13.20
CA ASP A 313 10.30 -15.32 -12.03
C ASP A 313 11.38 -15.73 -11.03
N GLU A 314 12.57 -15.14 -11.18
CA GLU A 314 13.61 -15.21 -10.17
C GLU A 314 13.36 -14.08 -9.19
N GLU A 315 12.88 -14.38 -7.97
CA GLU A 315 12.52 -13.41 -6.92
C GLU A 315 13.73 -12.59 -6.37
N GLU A 316 14.51 -11.96 -7.26
CA GLU A 316 15.63 -11.07 -6.99
C GLU A 316 15.21 -9.59 -7.11
N TYR A 317 15.86 -8.73 -6.34
CA TYR A 317 15.44 -7.34 -6.12
C TYR A 317 16.24 -6.36 -6.98
N GLU A 318 15.53 -5.43 -7.61
CA GLU A 318 16.02 -4.23 -8.31
C GLU A 318 16.91 -4.48 -9.52
N ARG A 319 16.44 -5.26 -10.49
CA ARG A 319 17.00 -5.23 -11.83
C ARG A 319 15.94 -5.02 -12.89
N GLN A 320 16.08 -3.90 -13.60
CA GLN A 320 15.46 -3.75 -14.90
C GLN A 320 16.38 -4.44 -15.89
N GLU A 321 15.89 -5.53 -16.47
CA GLU A 321 16.68 -6.31 -17.40
C GLU A 321 16.07 -6.30 -18.80
N ASN A 322 16.91 -6.51 -19.81
CA ASN A 322 16.44 -6.63 -21.17
C ASN A 322 17.02 -7.84 -21.89
N PHE A 323 16.24 -8.37 -22.81
CA PHE A 323 16.71 -9.28 -23.85
C PHE A 323 16.07 -8.89 -25.17
N PHE A 324 16.48 -9.54 -26.26
CA PHE A 324 15.97 -9.23 -27.57
C PHE A 324 15.40 -10.44 -28.30
N ILE A 325 14.41 -10.19 -29.16
CA ILE A 325 13.91 -11.16 -30.12
C ILE A 325 14.19 -10.62 -31.51
N ALA A 326 14.91 -11.39 -32.34
CA ALA A 326 15.32 -10.97 -33.68
C ALA A 326 14.69 -11.86 -34.75
N LEU A 327 14.15 -11.23 -35.78
CA LEU A 327 13.75 -11.89 -37.04
C LEU A 327 14.95 -12.00 -37.97
N GLY A 328 15.07 -13.12 -38.65
CA GLY A 328 16.00 -13.31 -39.76
C GLY A 328 15.32 -13.10 -41.11
N GLU A 329 16.10 -13.22 -42.19
CA GLU A 329 15.61 -12.94 -43.54
C GLU A 329 14.45 -13.87 -43.94
N PRO A 330 13.31 -13.31 -44.40
CA PRO A 330 12.15 -14.10 -44.81
C PRO A 330 12.42 -14.81 -46.13
N LYS A 331 11.99 -16.07 -46.23
CA LYS A 331 12.18 -16.92 -47.41
C LYS A 331 10.83 -17.33 -47.97
N ARG A 332 10.56 -17.00 -49.23
CA ARG A 332 9.35 -17.45 -49.94
C ARG A 332 9.48 -18.95 -50.24
N MET A 333 8.46 -19.72 -49.90
CA MET A 333 8.38 -21.14 -50.27
C MET A 333 7.86 -21.25 -51.70
N GLU A 334 8.76 -21.46 -52.66
CA GLU A 334 8.40 -21.54 -54.08
C GLU A 334 7.95 -22.95 -54.48
N ARG A 335 6.80 -23.04 -55.16
CA ARG A 335 6.39 -24.19 -55.98
C ARG A 335 5.95 -23.68 -57.35
N GLY A 336 6.68 -24.01 -58.41
CA GLY A 336 6.28 -23.72 -59.80
C GLY A 336 7.33 -22.95 -60.63
N ILE A 337 6.88 -22.48 -61.80
CA ILE A 337 7.70 -21.92 -62.90
C ILE A 337 8.46 -20.64 -62.48
N SER A 338 7.97 -19.88 -61.50
CA SER A 338 8.66 -18.69 -60.96
C SER A 338 10.01 -19.01 -60.31
N ALA A 339 10.20 -20.23 -59.77
CA ALA A 339 11.48 -20.67 -59.21
C ALA A 339 12.57 -20.87 -60.27
N LEU A 340 12.18 -21.20 -61.51
CA LEU A 340 13.13 -21.40 -62.61
C LEU A 340 13.72 -20.06 -63.11
N LEU A 341 12.99 -18.95 -62.97
CA LEU A 341 13.43 -17.62 -63.40
C LEU A 341 14.31 -16.91 -62.35
N LEU A 342 14.20 -17.28 -61.07
CA LEU A 342 14.94 -16.69 -59.95
C LEU A 342 16.13 -17.55 -59.48
N SER A 343 16.33 -18.73 -60.07
CA SER A 343 17.46 -19.62 -59.73
C SER A 343 18.80 -19.05 -60.22
N PRO A 344 19.92 -19.23 -59.48
CA PRO A 344 21.24 -18.72 -59.87
C PRO A 344 21.79 -19.36 -61.16
N GLU A 345 21.17 -20.44 -61.64
CA GLU A 345 21.65 -21.25 -62.77
C GLU A 345 21.28 -20.66 -64.16
N VAL A 346 20.58 -19.52 -64.21
CA VAL A 346 20.30 -18.76 -65.44
C VAL A 346 20.95 -17.37 -65.42
N SER A 347 22.13 -17.25 -64.80
CA SER A 347 22.90 -16.01 -64.75
C SER A 347 23.55 -15.60 -66.08
N ASP A 348 23.63 -16.50 -67.07
CA ASP A 348 24.47 -16.31 -68.29
C ASP A 348 23.69 -16.20 -69.62
N ARG A 349 22.37 -15.96 -69.60
CA ARG A 349 21.60 -15.66 -70.82
C ARG A 349 21.23 -14.17 -70.87
N LYS A 350 21.40 -13.55 -72.04
CA LYS A 350 20.83 -12.21 -72.33
C LYS A 350 19.31 -12.31 -72.28
N LEU A 351 18.72 -11.78 -71.21
CA LEU A 351 17.28 -11.67 -71.01
C LEU A 351 16.68 -10.70 -72.05
N THR A 352 15.45 -10.93 -72.47
CA THR A 352 14.70 -9.97 -73.29
C THR A 352 14.23 -8.78 -72.43
N VAL A 353 13.86 -7.65 -73.05
CA VAL A 353 13.38 -6.46 -72.32
C VAL A 353 12.17 -6.80 -71.42
N GLU A 354 11.28 -7.67 -71.90
CA GLU A 354 10.12 -8.17 -71.16
C GLU A 354 10.52 -9.10 -70.00
N GLU A 355 11.51 -9.98 -70.17
CA GLU A 355 12.01 -10.84 -69.07
C GLU A 355 12.77 -10.04 -68.01
N GLU A 356 13.48 -8.98 -68.40
CA GLU A 356 14.20 -8.10 -67.49
C GLU A 356 13.24 -7.18 -66.72
N GLU A 357 12.14 -6.77 -67.34
CA GLU A 357 11.03 -6.08 -66.69
C GLU A 357 10.25 -7.00 -65.74
N ALA A 358 9.91 -8.22 -66.17
CA ALA A 358 9.29 -9.23 -65.31
C ALA A 358 10.19 -9.62 -64.13
N LYS A 359 11.52 -9.67 -64.32
CA LYS A 359 12.48 -9.88 -63.24
C LYS A 359 12.51 -8.71 -62.26
N ARG A 360 12.50 -7.46 -62.74
CA ARG A 360 12.40 -6.27 -61.87
C ARG A 360 11.11 -6.28 -61.05
N ILE A 361 9.97 -6.65 -61.65
CA ILE A 361 8.69 -6.78 -60.96
C ILE A 361 8.72 -7.92 -59.92
N ALA A 362 9.29 -9.07 -60.28
CA ALA A 362 9.44 -10.21 -59.36
C ALA A 362 10.42 -9.92 -58.20
N GLU A 363 11.43 -9.06 -58.40
CA GLU A 363 12.31 -8.61 -57.33
C GLU A 363 11.63 -7.63 -56.37
N MET A 364 10.74 -6.77 -56.88
CA MET A 364 9.92 -5.88 -56.05
C MET A 364 8.87 -6.64 -55.23
N GLY A 365 8.48 -7.86 -55.65
CA GLY A 365 7.55 -8.73 -54.92
C GLY A 365 8.20 -9.75 -53.96
N LYS A 366 9.47 -9.58 -53.59
CA LYS A 366 10.14 -10.47 -52.62
C LYS A 366 9.76 -10.10 -51.19
N PRO A 367 9.59 -11.07 -50.27
CA PRO A 367 9.33 -10.75 -48.88
C PRO A 367 10.54 -10.05 -48.25
N VAL A 368 10.29 -9.02 -47.44
CA VAL A 368 11.35 -8.23 -46.80
C VAL A 368 11.09 -8.02 -45.31
N LEU A 369 12.14 -7.69 -44.55
CA LEU A 369 11.99 -7.26 -43.17
C LEU A 369 11.54 -5.80 -43.12
N GLY A 370 10.59 -5.50 -42.24
CA GLY A 370 10.07 -4.16 -42.04
C GLY A 370 10.90 -3.33 -41.07
N LYS A 371 10.26 -2.28 -40.55
CA LYS A 371 10.89 -1.26 -39.71
C LYS A 371 11.48 -1.79 -38.40
N HIS A 372 10.85 -2.79 -37.78
CA HIS A 372 11.27 -3.37 -36.50
C HIS A 372 11.61 -4.86 -36.67
N PRO A 373 12.82 -5.21 -37.16
CA PRO A 373 13.27 -6.60 -37.27
C PRO A 373 13.77 -7.19 -35.95
N LYS A 374 13.96 -6.33 -34.94
CA LYS A 374 14.45 -6.68 -33.59
C LYS A 374 13.55 -6.00 -32.56
N LEU A 375 13.04 -6.78 -31.62
CA LEU A 375 12.24 -6.32 -30.48
C LEU A 375 13.11 -6.36 -29.22
N GLU A 376 13.15 -5.26 -28.47
CA GLU A 376 13.69 -5.20 -27.11
C GLU A 376 12.58 -5.53 -26.11
N VAL A 377 12.81 -6.54 -25.29
CA VAL A 377 11.93 -6.89 -24.19
C VAL A 377 12.57 -6.37 -22.90
N ILE A 378 11.86 -5.50 -22.19
CA ILE A 378 12.25 -5.01 -20.87
C ILE A 378 11.41 -5.73 -19.84
N ILE A 379 12.08 -6.49 -18.96
CA ILE A 379 11.49 -7.13 -17.80
C ILE A 379 11.48 -6.10 -16.68
N GLU A 380 10.28 -5.75 -16.21
CA GLU A 380 10.04 -4.86 -15.09
C GLU A 380 9.49 -5.65 -13.90
N GLU A 381 9.83 -5.21 -12.69
CA GLU A 381 9.27 -5.76 -11.45
C GLU A 381 7.75 -5.55 -11.38
N SER A 382 7.08 -6.43 -10.66
CA SER A 382 5.64 -6.32 -10.41
C SER A 382 5.25 -4.98 -9.74
N TYR A 383 4.59 -4.08 -10.49
CA TYR A 383 4.16 -2.73 -10.02
C TYR A 383 3.30 -2.77 -8.74
N GLU A 384 2.51 -3.84 -8.55
CA GLU A 384 1.68 -4.02 -7.36
C GLU A 384 2.51 -4.21 -6.08
N PHE A 385 3.64 -4.92 -6.15
CA PHE A 385 4.49 -5.17 -5.00
C PHE A 385 5.20 -3.89 -4.55
N LYS A 386 5.78 -3.14 -5.49
CA LYS A 386 6.46 -1.86 -5.20
C LYS A 386 5.53 -0.83 -4.58
N LYS A 387 4.34 -0.63 -5.16
CA LYS A 387 3.33 0.29 -4.63
C LYS A 387 2.88 -0.11 -3.22
N THR A 388 2.80 -1.41 -2.96
CA THR A 388 2.45 -1.96 -1.66
C THR A 388 3.54 -1.70 -0.62
N VAL A 389 4.80 -1.98 -0.95
CA VAL A 389 5.96 -1.71 -0.09
C VAL A 389 6.10 -0.22 0.22
N ASP A 390 5.98 0.66 -0.78
CA ASP A 390 6.02 2.11 -0.57
C ASP A 390 4.86 2.62 0.30
N LYS A 391 3.67 2.02 0.19
CA LYS A 391 2.51 2.32 1.04
C LYS A 391 2.70 1.83 2.47
N LEU A 392 3.35 0.68 2.67
CA LEU A 392 3.72 0.16 3.98
C LEU A 392 4.67 1.14 4.69
N ILE A 393 5.77 1.52 4.06
CA ILE A 393 6.80 2.38 4.67
C ILE A 393 6.24 3.73 5.14
N LYS A 394 5.34 4.34 4.36
CA LYS A 394 4.66 5.58 4.77
C LYS A 394 3.72 5.40 5.97
N LYS A 395 3.21 4.20 6.19
CA LYS A 395 2.28 3.88 7.29
C LYS A 395 2.97 3.37 8.55
N THR A 396 4.22 2.89 8.45
CA THR A 396 5.00 2.39 9.58
C THR A 396 5.62 3.52 10.41
N ASN A 397 4.79 4.41 10.98
CA ASN A 397 5.26 5.43 11.92
C ASN A 397 4.67 5.20 13.32
N MET A 398 5.53 4.77 14.25
CA MET A 398 5.17 4.53 15.66
C MET A 398 4.54 5.74 16.35
N ALA A 399 4.89 6.97 15.96
CA ALA A 399 4.28 8.18 16.52
C ALA A 399 2.79 8.30 16.15
N LEU A 400 2.43 7.80 14.95
CA LEU A 400 1.06 7.79 14.42
C LEU A 400 0.21 6.70 15.10
N VAL A 401 0.83 5.61 15.53
CA VAL A 401 0.17 4.50 16.25
C VAL A 401 -0.18 4.86 17.69
N VAL A 402 0.58 5.77 18.32
CA VAL A 402 0.39 6.15 19.73
C VAL A 402 -0.58 7.33 19.89
N GLY A 403 -0.68 8.19 18.88
CA GLY A 403 -1.50 9.39 18.89
C GLY A 403 -2.98 9.11 18.61
N THR A 404 -3.86 9.93 19.18
CA THR A 404 -5.26 10.00 18.77
C THR A 404 -5.46 11.24 17.91
N HIS A 405 -6.19 11.09 16.80
CA HIS A 405 -6.35 12.13 15.77
C HIS A 405 -7.63 12.95 15.98
N SER A 406 -8.63 12.40 16.66
CA SER A 406 -9.91 13.07 16.87
C SER A 406 -10.52 12.79 18.25
N TRP A 407 -11.35 13.73 18.74
CA TRP A 407 -12.16 13.52 19.95
C TRP A 407 -13.05 12.29 19.79
N ARG A 408 -13.63 12.06 18.62
CA ARG A 408 -14.46 10.88 18.35
C ARG A 408 -13.70 9.60 18.67
N ASP A 409 -12.47 9.49 18.17
CA ASP A 409 -11.64 8.30 18.38
C ASP A 409 -11.25 8.14 19.86
N GLN A 410 -10.92 9.24 20.55
CA GLN A 410 -10.60 9.23 21.99
C GLN A 410 -11.80 8.78 22.85
N PHE A 411 -12.99 9.31 22.59
CA PHE A 411 -14.19 8.95 23.33
C PHE A 411 -14.63 7.52 23.02
N MET A 412 -14.54 7.10 21.75
CA MET A 412 -14.84 5.74 21.35
C MET A 412 -13.85 4.76 22.01
N GLU A 413 -12.56 5.11 22.05
CA GLU A 413 -11.55 4.33 22.75
C GLU A 413 -11.81 4.23 24.26
N ALA A 414 -12.24 5.33 24.89
CA ALA A 414 -12.51 5.37 26.32
C ALA A 414 -13.66 4.42 26.73
N ILE A 415 -14.66 4.21 25.86
CA ILE A 415 -15.84 3.37 26.12
C ILE A 415 -15.71 1.94 25.58
N THR A 416 -14.72 1.65 24.75
CA THR A 416 -14.48 0.29 24.23
C THR A 416 -13.63 -0.55 25.19
N VAL A 417 -13.92 -1.86 25.24
CA VAL A 417 -13.09 -2.86 25.92
C VAL A 417 -12.28 -3.61 24.88
N SER A 418 -10.99 -3.80 25.13
CA SER A 418 -10.11 -4.60 24.29
C SER A 418 -9.41 -5.64 25.15
N ALA A 419 -9.21 -6.84 24.62
CA ALA A 419 -8.59 -7.92 25.36
C ALA A 419 -7.14 -7.58 25.74
N ALA A 420 -6.79 -7.85 27.00
CA ALA A 420 -5.41 -7.79 27.47
C ALA A 420 -4.67 -9.10 27.09
N GLY A 421 -4.25 -9.21 25.83
CA GLY A 421 -3.33 -10.27 25.40
C GLY A 421 -1.87 -9.82 25.52
N ASP A 422 -1.02 -10.68 26.09
CA ASP A 422 0.45 -10.54 26.04
C ASP A 422 0.98 -10.79 24.62
N GLU A 423 2.14 -10.22 24.27
CA GLU A 423 2.79 -10.36 22.95
C GLU A 423 3.24 -11.82 22.66
N ASP A 424 3.39 -12.66 23.70
CA ASP A 424 4.03 -13.98 23.61
C ASP A 424 3.06 -15.16 23.41
N GLU A 425 1.74 -14.92 23.46
CA GLU A 425 0.73 -15.95 23.25
C GLU A 425 -0.20 -15.55 22.10
N ASP A 426 0.16 -15.98 20.88
CA ASP A 426 -0.73 -16.46 19.80
C ASP A 426 -0.18 -16.05 18.40
N GLU A 427 0.46 -17.01 17.71
CA GLU A 427 0.78 -16.97 16.26
C GLU A 427 -0.49 -16.97 15.38
N SER A 428 -1.66 -17.18 15.98
CA SER A 428 -2.96 -17.08 15.32
C SER A 428 -3.47 -15.64 15.43
N GLY A 429 -3.56 -14.94 14.30
CA GLY A 429 -4.14 -13.60 14.19
C GLY A 429 -5.65 -13.51 14.52
N GLU A 430 -6.19 -14.36 15.39
CA GLU A 430 -7.57 -14.32 15.84
C GLU A 430 -7.75 -13.37 17.02
N GLU A 431 -8.74 -12.48 16.97
CA GLU A 431 -9.10 -11.57 18.06
C GLU A 431 -9.50 -12.38 19.31
N LYS A 432 -8.63 -12.44 20.33
CA LYS A 432 -8.98 -13.02 21.63
C LYS A 432 -10.05 -12.13 22.26
N LEU A 433 -11.17 -12.72 22.68
CA LEU A 433 -12.25 -11.99 23.35
C LEU A 433 -11.76 -11.44 24.71
N PRO A 434 -12.26 -10.28 25.18
CA PRO A 434 -11.82 -9.71 26.45
C PRO A 434 -12.15 -10.62 27.63
N SER A 435 -11.21 -10.72 28.57
CA SER A 435 -11.40 -11.52 29.78
C SER A 435 -12.40 -10.86 30.72
N CYS A 436 -13.06 -11.63 31.60
CA CYS A 436 -13.93 -11.09 32.65
C CYS A 436 -13.20 -10.05 33.52
N PHE A 437 -11.90 -10.23 33.74
CA PHE A 437 -11.07 -9.27 34.47
C PHE A 437 -10.94 -7.93 33.72
N ASP A 438 -10.83 -7.95 32.39
CA ASP A 438 -10.73 -6.75 31.56
C ASP A 438 -12.02 -5.93 31.64
N TYR A 439 -13.19 -6.58 31.64
CA TYR A 439 -14.48 -5.92 31.83
C TYR A 439 -14.61 -5.29 33.21
N VAL A 440 -14.16 -5.97 34.28
CA VAL A 440 -14.16 -5.42 35.64
C VAL A 440 -13.25 -4.20 35.74
N MET A 441 -12.02 -4.30 35.21
CA MET A 441 -11.08 -3.18 35.21
C MET A 441 -11.58 -2.02 34.35
N HIS A 442 -12.21 -2.29 33.21
CA HIS A 442 -12.85 -1.25 32.40
C HIS A 442 -13.97 -0.56 33.18
N PHE A 443 -14.86 -1.31 33.84
CA PHE A 443 -15.96 -0.73 34.62
C PHE A 443 -15.46 0.18 35.75
N LEU A 444 -14.40 -0.21 36.46
CA LEU A 444 -13.81 0.60 37.53
C LEU A 444 -13.10 1.86 37.00
N THR A 445 -12.62 1.84 35.76
CA THR A 445 -11.78 2.91 35.20
C THR A 445 -12.50 3.77 34.16
N VAL A 446 -13.69 3.38 33.69
CA VAL A 446 -14.42 4.08 32.61
C VAL A 446 -14.69 5.54 32.95
N PHE A 447 -15.03 5.84 34.21
CA PHE A 447 -15.22 7.22 34.67
C PHE A 447 -13.97 8.06 34.42
N TRP A 448 -12.80 7.53 34.80
CA TRP A 448 -11.52 8.20 34.60
C TRP A 448 -11.13 8.27 33.12
N LYS A 449 -11.39 7.22 32.34
CA LYS A 449 -11.12 7.21 30.90
C LYS A 449 -11.90 8.30 30.16
N VAL A 450 -13.19 8.41 30.46
CA VAL A 450 -14.06 9.44 29.84
C VAL A 450 -13.64 10.84 30.31
N LEU A 451 -13.27 11.01 31.58
CA LEU A 451 -12.76 12.29 32.07
C LEU A 451 -11.47 12.73 31.34
N PHE A 452 -10.53 11.81 31.11
CA PHE A 452 -9.30 12.10 30.38
C PHE A 452 -9.48 12.17 28.86
N ALA A 453 -10.57 11.62 28.29
CA ALA A 453 -10.93 11.81 26.89
C ALA A 453 -11.34 13.26 26.56
N CYS A 454 -11.65 14.09 27.56
CA CYS A 454 -11.86 15.52 27.38
C CYS A 454 -10.57 16.31 27.11
N VAL A 455 -9.39 15.69 27.26
CA VAL A 455 -8.11 16.32 26.92
C VAL A 455 -7.98 16.40 25.40
N PRO A 456 -7.66 17.58 24.83
CA PRO A 456 -7.58 17.73 23.38
C PRO A 456 -6.56 16.76 22.73
N PRO A 457 -6.85 16.24 21.52
CA PRO A 457 -5.96 15.38 20.74
C PRO A 457 -4.56 15.94 20.55
N THR A 458 -3.60 15.03 20.42
CA THR A 458 -2.17 15.36 20.32
C THR A 458 -1.82 16.10 19.03
N GLU A 459 -2.66 16.03 17.99
CA GLU A 459 -2.46 16.79 16.75
C GLU A 459 -2.82 18.27 16.88
N TYR A 460 -3.68 18.63 17.83
CA TYR A 460 -4.16 20.00 17.95
C TYR A 460 -3.03 20.90 18.46
N CYS A 461 -2.77 21.98 17.74
CA CYS A 461 -1.69 22.92 18.04
C CYS A 461 -0.33 22.23 18.26
N SER A 462 -0.01 21.21 17.45
CA SER A 462 1.24 20.43 17.57
C SER A 462 1.49 19.87 18.97
N GLY A 463 0.42 19.50 19.69
CA GLY A 463 0.47 18.88 21.02
C GLY A 463 0.48 19.87 22.19
N TRP A 464 0.63 21.17 21.95
CA TRP A 464 0.66 22.17 23.04
C TRP A 464 -0.67 22.28 23.79
N ALA A 465 -1.80 22.16 23.08
CA ALA A 465 -3.11 22.18 23.71
C ALA A 465 -3.29 21.00 24.68
N CYS A 466 -2.88 19.80 24.27
CA CYS A 466 -2.89 18.61 25.12
C CYS A 466 -1.99 18.79 26.35
N PHE A 467 -0.78 19.35 26.17
CA PHE A 467 0.18 19.57 27.26
C PHE A 467 -0.38 20.49 28.36
N PHE A 468 -0.89 21.68 28.03
CA PHE A 468 -1.39 22.61 29.04
C PHE A 468 -2.67 22.13 29.72
N VAL A 469 -3.61 21.57 28.96
CA VAL A 469 -4.88 21.08 29.51
C VAL A 469 -4.66 19.86 30.41
N SER A 470 -3.75 18.95 30.03
CA SER A 470 -3.42 17.79 30.87
C SER A 470 -2.74 18.21 32.18
N ILE A 471 -1.81 19.18 32.17
CA ILE A 471 -1.20 19.70 33.40
C ILE A 471 -2.26 20.32 34.32
N LEU A 472 -3.20 21.09 33.77
CA LEU A 472 -4.27 21.70 34.55
C LEU A 472 -5.16 20.63 35.21
N ILE A 473 -5.61 19.63 34.45
CA ILE A 473 -6.46 18.54 34.96
C ILE A 473 -5.71 17.71 36.00
N ILE A 474 -4.44 17.37 35.75
CA ILE A 474 -3.62 16.64 36.72
C ILE A 474 -3.47 17.46 38.00
N GLY A 475 -3.17 18.76 37.91
CA GLY A 475 -3.06 19.63 39.09
C GLY A 475 -4.33 19.69 39.92
N VAL A 476 -5.50 19.86 39.28
CA VAL A 476 -6.81 19.86 39.94
C VAL A 476 -7.08 18.49 40.58
N LEU A 477 -6.82 17.41 39.86
CA LEU A 477 -7.05 16.05 40.35
C LEU A 477 -6.14 15.71 41.53
N THR A 478 -4.87 16.10 41.48
CA THR A 478 -3.91 15.92 42.58
C THR A 478 -4.35 16.67 43.84
N ALA A 479 -4.89 17.90 43.70
CA ALA A 479 -5.44 18.63 44.82
C ALA A 479 -6.64 17.90 45.46
N ILE A 480 -7.60 17.46 44.62
CA ILE A 480 -8.79 16.72 45.09
C ILE A 480 -8.40 15.41 45.78
N ILE A 481 -7.50 14.63 45.18
CA ILE A 481 -7.04 13.34 45.75
C ILE A 481 -6.26 13.59 47.05
N GLY A 482 -5.46 14.64 47.12
CA GLY A 482 -4.74 15.03 48.34
C GLY A 482 -5.70 15.34 49.49
N ASP A 483 -6.73 16.14 49.23
CA ASP A 483 -7.75 16.50 50.23
C ASP A 483 -8.58 15.27 50.65
N LEU A 484 -8.99 14.42 49.70
CA LEU A 484 -9.69 13.17 49.99
C LEU A 484 -8.83 12.23 50.84
N ALA A 485 -7.54 12.12 50.55
CA ALA A 485 -6.61 11.30 51.32
C ALA A 485 -6.47 11.82 52.75
N SER A 486 -6.35 13.15 52.96
CA SER A 486 -6.30 13.75 54.30
C SER A 486 -7.60 13.53 55.07
N HIS A 487 -8.77 13.73 54.44
CA HIS A 487 -10.07 13.47 55.06
C HIS A 487 -10.27 11.99 55.41
N PHE A 488 -9.86 11.08 54.53
CA PHE A 488 -9.87 9.65 54.79
C PHE A 488 -8.92 9.27 55.94
N GLY A 489 -7.72 9.85 55.97
CA GLY A 489 -6.78 9.70 57.07
C GLY A 489 -7.41 10.14 58.39
N CYS A 490 -8.06 11.30 58.41
CA CYS A 490 -8.75 11.83 59.59
C CYS A 490 -9.91 10.94 60.06
N THR A 491 -10.70 10.34 59.16
CA THR A 491 -11.84 9.49 59.54
C THR A 491 -11.41 8.13 60.10
N ILE A 492 -10.30 7.58 59.62
CA ILE A 492 -9.74 6.30 60.11
C ILE A 492 -8.83 6.52 61.33
N GLY A 493 -8.37 7.75 61.58
CA GLY A 493 -7.38 8.05 62.62
C GLY A 493 -5.94 7.77 62.19
N LEU A 494 -5.67 7.83 60.90
CA LEU A 494 -4.33 7.75 60.32
C LEU A 494 -3.63 9.12 60.34
N LYS A 495 -2.37 9.15 60.80
CA LYS A 495 -1.54 10.36 60.67
C LYS A 495 -1.27 10.63 59.19
N ASP A 496 -1.21 11.92 58.82
CA ASP A 496 -0.98 12.34 57.43
C ASP A 496 0.30 11.73 56.81
N SER A 497 1.36 11.58 57.61
CA SER A 497 2.61 10.94 57.17
C SER A 497 2.43 9.47 56.79
N VAL A 498 1.59 8.73 57.51
CA VAL A 498 1.30 7.31 57.25
C VAL A 498 0.40 7.17 56.02
N THR A 499 -0.62 8.02 55.91
CA THR A 499 -1.51 8.06 54.75
C THR A 499 -0.74 8.38 53.46
N ALA A 500 0.20 9.33 53.52
CA ALA A 500 1.05 9.68 52.39
C ALA A 500 1.99 8.54 51.95
N VAL A 501 2.63 7.85 52.91
CA VAL A 501 3.56 6.74 52.60
C VAL A 501 2.82 5.50 52.07
N VAL A 502 1.63 5.20 52.57
CA VAL A 502 0.91 3.96 52.23
C VAL A 502 0.04 4.11 50.99
N PHE A 503 -0.73 5.19 50.87
CA PHE A 503 -1.72 5.32 49.79
C PHE A 503 -1.20 6.17 48.63
N VAL A 504 -0.65 7.36 48.93
CA VAL A 504 -0.21 8.30 47.89
C VAL A 504 1.04 7.77 47.17
N ALA A 505 2.07 7.40 47.93
CA ALA A 505 3.33 6.91 47.34
C ALA A 505 3.17 5.58 46.62
N PHE A 506 2.30 4.68 47.10
CA PHE A 506 1.98 3.43 46.40
C PHE A 506 1.27 3.71 45.07
N GLY A 507 0.27 4.58 45.06
CA GLY A 507 -0.50 4.93 43.87
C GLY A 507 0.36 5.51 42.74
N THR A 508 1.37 6.32 43.06
CA THR A 508 2.28 6.89 42.06
C THR A 508 3.36 5.92 41.59
N SER A 509 3.79 4.99 42.45
CA SER A 509 4.93 4.09 42.15
C SER A 509 4.53 2.83 41.40
N VAL A 510 3.27 2.38 41.54
CA VAL A 510 2.78 1.16 40.87
C VAL A 510 2.82 1.28 39.34
N PRO A 511 2.32 2.36 38.71
CA PRO A 511 2.41 2.51 37.26
C PRO A 511 3.86 2.53 36.75
N ASP A 512 4.76 3.18 37.48
CA ASP A 512 6.18 3.24 37.13
C ASP A 512 6.83 1.86 37.25
N THR A 513 6.44 1.05 38.23
CA THR A 513 6.90 -0.33 38.40
C THR A 513 6.47 -1.21 37.23
N PHE A 514 5.19 -1.13 36.81
CA PHE A 514 4.68 -1.90 35.67
C PHE A 514 5.29 -1.45 34.34
N ALA A 515 5.46 -0.15 34.13
CA ALA A 515 6.14 0.37 32.95
C ALA A 515 7.61 -0.10 32.89
N SER A 516 8.32 -0.07 34.02
CA SER A 516 9.72 -0.52 34.11
C SER A 516 9.86 -2.03 33.94
N LYS A 517 8.86 -2.81 34.40
CA LYS A 517 8.75 -4.25 34.13
C LYS A 517 8.53 -4.51 32.64
N ALA A 518 7.58 -3.82 32.01
CA ALA A 518 7.30 -3.98 30.59
C ALA A 518 8.54 -3.66 29.75
N SER A 519 9.22 -2.53 30.00
CA SER A 519 10.47 -2.23 29.31
C SER A 519 11.54 -3.29 29.55
N ALA A 520 11.67 -3.84 30.76
CA ALA A 520 12.69 -4.86 31.05
C ALA A 520 12.41 -6.24 30.42
N ILE A 521 11.16 -6.53 30.03
CA ILE A 521 10.78 -7.77 29.35
C ILE A 521 10.98 -7.64 27.83
N HIS A 522 10.60 -6.49 27.28
CA HIS A 522 10.51 -6.28 25.83
C HIS A 522 11.74 -5.59 25.23
N ASP A 523 12.63 -5.01 26.03
CA ASP A 523 13.88 -4.39 25.57
C ASP A 523 15.05 -5.35 25.82
N MET A 524 15.87 -5.59 24.80
CA MET A 524 16.99 -6.53 24.85
C MET A 524 18.04 -6.13 25.89
N TYR A 525 18.24 -4.83 26.12
CA TYR A 525 19.21 -4.31 27.09
C TYR A 525 18.57 -3.75 28.37
N ALA A 526 17.24 -3.63 28.42
CA ALA A 526 16.48 -3.05 29.52
C ALA A 526 16.88 -1.60 29.91
N ASP A 527 17.60 -0.87 29.04
CA ASP A 527 18.08 0.49 29.31
C ASP A 527 16.91 1.47 29.53
N ALA A 528 15.81 1.27 28.81
CA ALA A 528 14.59 2.04 28.97
C ALA A 528 13.99 1.94 30.39
N SER A 529 14.22 0.82 31.10
CA SER A 529 13.77 0.61 32.48
C SER A 529 14.50 1.54 33.46
N ILE A 530 15.82 1.68 33.30
CA ILE A 530 16.66 2.56 34.12
C ILE A 530 16.24 4.02 33.91
N GLY A 531 16.09 4.43 32.65
CA GLY A 531 15.64 5.78 32.30
C GLY A 531 14.23 6.09 32.85
N ASN A 532 13.36 5.07 32.93
CA ASN A 532 12.02 5.25 33.48
C ASN A 532 12.03 5.50 35.00
N VAL A 533 12.78 4.69 35.75
CA VAL A 533 12.91 4.84 37.21
C VAL A 533 13.62 6.14 37.57
N THR A 534 14.77 6.42 36.97
CA THR A 534 15.56 7.61 37.28
C THR A 534 14.84 8.88 36.84
N GLY A 535 14.22 8.87 35.65
CA GLY A 535 13.46 10.01 35.14
C GLY A 535 12.22 10.33 35.98
N SER A 536 11.45 9.32 36.40
CA SER A 536 10.26 9.55 37.24
C SER A 536 10.64 10.07 38.63
N ASN A 537 11.62 9.44 39.28
CA ASN A 537 12.07 9.86 40.61
C ASN A 537 12.74 11.24 40.60
N ALA A 538 13.55 11.54 39.58
CA ALA A 538 14.13 12.86 39.42
C ALA A 538 13.05 13.92 39.27
N VAL A 539 12.07 13.72 38.38
CA VAL A 539 10.95 14.66 38.19
C VAL A 539 10.14 14.82 39.48
N ASN A 540 9.76 13.74 40.14
CA ASN A 540 8.95 13.79 41.36
C ASN A 540 9.67 14.53 42.50
N VAL A 541 10.99 14.33 42.65
CA VAL A 541 11.77 15.00 43.71
C VAL A 541 12.10 16.44 43.33
N PHE A 542 12.60 16.70 42.11
CA PHE A 542 12.99 18.05 41.68
C PHE A 542 11.78 18.96 41.48
N LEU A 543 10.75 18.52 40.74
CA LEU A 543 9.58 19.34 40.44
C LEU A 543 8.56 19.30 41.58
N GLY A 544 8.42 18.18 42.30
CA GLY A 544 7.48 18.07 43.43
C GLY A 544 7.98 18.79 44.68
N LEU A 545 9.12 18.36 45.24
CA LEU A 545 9.64 18.92 46.50
C LEU A 545 10.57 20.12 46.23
N GLY A 546 11.49 19.99 45.28
CA GLY A 546 12.52 20.99 45.01
C GLY A 546 11.97 22.34 44.56
N LEU A 547 11.07 22.35 43.57
CA LEU A 547 10.46 23.58 43.06
C LEU A 547 9.56 24.25 44.11
N ALA A 548 8.71 23.48 44.80
CA ALA A 548 7.82 24.01 45.83
C ALA A 548 8.62 24.64 46.99
N TRP A 549 9.66 23.96 47.48
CA TRP A 549 10.54 24.51 48.52
C TRP A 549 11.35 25.70 48.03
N SER A 550 11.78 25.72 46.77
CA SER A 550 12.49 26.86 46.17
C SER A 550 11.58 28.09 46.07
N VAL A 551 10.35 27.91 45.58
CA VAL A 551 9.36 28.99 45.48
C VAL A 551 8.99 29.51 46.88
N ALA A 552 8.77 28.61 47.85
CA ALA A 552 8.50 28.98 49.23
C ALA A 552 9.68 29.73 49.86
N ALA A 553 10.91 29.25 49.67
CA ALA A 553 12.12 29.90 50.17
C ALA A 553 12.30 31.31 49.59
N ILE A 554 12.08 31.49 48.28
CA ILE A 554 12.14 32.81 47.63
C ILE A 554 11.06 33.73 48.19
N TYR A 555 9.82 33.23 48.33
CA TYR A 555 8.71 34.02 48.88
C TYR A 555 9.02 34.52 50.30
N TRP A 556 9.47 33.64 51.19
CA TRP A 556 9.79 34.02 52.57
C TRP A 556 11.02 34.94 52.65
N ALA A 557 12.03 34.71 51.81
CA ALA A 557 13.17 35.61 51.69
C ALA A 557 12.75 37.03 51.24
N MET A 558 11.76 37.15 50.35
CA MET A 558 11.19 38.45 49.95
C MET A 558 10.43 39.14 51.09
N GLN A 559 9.85 38.38 52.03
CA GLN A 559 9.20 38.90 53.23
C GLN A 559 10.20 39.21 54.36
N GLY A 560 11.49 38.92 54.18
CA GLY A 560 12.53 39.13 55.19
C GLY A 560 12.60 38.05 56.28
N GLU A 561 11.94 36.90 56.08
CA GLU A 561 11.85 35.80 57.04
C GLU A 561 12.62 34.56 56.53
N GLU A 562 13.09 33.71 57.44
CA GLU A 562 13.76 32.45 57.09
C GLU A 562 12.75 31.31 56.85
N PHE A 563 12.83 30.65 55.69
CA PHE A 563 12.06 29.44 55.43
C PHE A 563 12.68 28.23 56.14
N ARG A 564 12.04 27.78 57.23
CA ARG A 564 12.49 26.62 58.03
C ARG A 564 11.57 25.43 57.82
N VAL A 565 12.13 24.29 57.40
CA VAL A 565 11.41 23.02 57.24
C VAL A 565 11.86 22.05 58.34
N SER A 566 10.92 21.55 59.14
CA SER A 566 11.21 20.55 60.16
C SER A 566 11.47 19.18 59.52
N ALA A 567 12.62 18.55 59.82
CA ALA A 567 12.99 17.24 59.27
C ALA A 567 12.04 16.11 59.69
N GLY A 568 11.35 16.23 60.83
CA GLY A 568 10.37 15.26 61.30
C GLY A 568 10.91 13.82 61.33
N THR A 569 10.09 12.87 60.87
CA THR A 569 10.40 11.43 60.80
C THR A 569 11.24 11.04 59.56
N LEU A 570 11.62 12.02 58.73
CA LEU A 570 12.25 11.78 57.43
C LEU A 570 13.60 11.06 57.56
N ALA A 571 14.41 11.44 58.56
CA ALA A 571 15.72 10.84 58.79
C ALA A 571 15.61 9.34 59.08
N PHE A 572 14.62 8.94 59.89
CA PHE A 572 14.33 7.53 60.18
C PHE A 572 13.86 6.78 58.93
N PHE A 573 12.97 7.38 58.12
CA PHE A 573 12.49 6.74 56.89
C PHE A 573 13.60 6.52 55.86
N VAL A 574 14.47 7.52 55.66
CA VAL A 574 15.59 7.42 54.71
C VAL A 574 16.62 6.39 55.17
N THR A 575 16.97 6.38 56.46
CA THR A 575 17.92 5.39 57.00
C THR A 575 17.36 3.97 56.95
N LEU A 576 16.10 3.76 57.30
CA LEU A 576 15.45 2.46 57.13
C LEU A 576 15.41 2.03 55.66
N PHE A 577 15.00 2.93 54.76
CA PHE A 577 14.94 2.65 53.32
C PHE A 577 16.31 2.27 52.75
N THR A 578 17.37 3.00 53.11
CA THR A 578 18.73 2.71 52.64
C THR A 578 19.23 1.35 53.11
N ILE A 579 19.00 0.97 54.37
CA ILE A 579 19.34 -0.37 54.89
C ILE A 579 18.62 -1.46 54.08
N LEU A 580 17.30 -1.32 53.90
CA LEU A 580 16.51 -2.30 53.14
C LEU A 580 16.94 -2.34 51.66
N ALA A 581 17.29 -1.20 51.07
CA ALA A 581 17.80 -1.12 49.71
C ALA A 581 19.14 -1.88 49.57
N PHE A 582 20.06 -1.76 50.53
CA PHE A 582 21.30 -2.54 50.53
C PHE A 582 21.04 -4.05 50.61
N ILE A 583 20.04 -4.48 51.39
CA ILE A 583 19.62 -5.89 51.43
C ILE A 583 19.09 -6.32 50.05
N CYS A 584 18.20 -5.53 49.45
CA CYS A 584 17.65 -5.81 48.12
C CYS A 584 18.74 -5.92 47.04
N ILE A 585 19.68 -4.97 47.01
CA ILE A 585 20.81 -4.98 46.06
C ILE A 585 21.69 -6.21 46.30
N SER A 586 22.00 -6.54 47.56
CA SER A 586 22.81 -7.72 47.89
C SER A 586 22.15 -9.02 47.43
N VAL A 587 20.83 -9.13 47.56
CA VAL A 587 20.06 -10.28 47.05
C VAL A 587 20.10 -10.34 45.53
N LEU A 588 19.93 -9.21 44.83
CA LEU A 588 20.03 -9.18 43.36
C LEU A 588 21.44 -9.53 42.87
N LEU A 589 22.49 -9.02 43.52
CA LEU A 589 23.88 -9.37 43.23
C LEU A 589 24.15 -10.86 43.49
N TYR A 590 23.55 -11.45 44.52
CA TYR A 590 23.64 -12.89 44.77
C TYR A 590 22.96 -13.71 43.66
N ARG A 591 21.81 -13.23 43.16
CA ARG A 591 21.09 -13.86 42.05
C ARG A 591 21.80 -13.78 40.69
N ARG A 592 22.76 -12.86 40.51
CA ARG A 592 23.63 -12.81 39.31
C ARG A 592 24.45 -14.08 39.11
N ARG A 593 24.56 -14.95 40.12
CA ARG A 593 25.36 -16.17 39.99
C ARG A 593 24.75 -17.12 38.93
N PRO A 594 25.59 -17.73 38.07
CA PRO A 594 25.14 -18.57 36.95
C PRO A 594 24.19 -19.72 37.35
N HIS A 595 24.34 -20.24 38.56
CA HIS A 595 23.57 -21.38 39.06
C HIS A 595 22.08 -21.06 39.38
N LEU A 596 21.72 -19.78 39.53
CA LEU A 596 20.38 -19.33 39.94
C LEU A 596 19.56 -18.72 38.79
N GLY A 597 20.17 -18.49 37.62
CA GLY A 597 19.44 -18.11 36.41
C GLY A 597 19.00 -16.65 36.31
N GLY A 598 19.83 -15.69 36.71
CA GLY A 598 19.72 -14.27 36.32
C GLY A 598 19.07 -13.32 37.35
N GLU A 599 19.32 -12.02 37.15
CA GLU A 599 18.89 -10.89 38.00
C GLU A 599 17.37 -10.69 38.00
N LEU A 600 16.81 -10.68 36.80
CA LEU A 600 15.38 -10.55 36.52
C LEU A 600 14.90 -11.88 35.94
N GLY A 601 13.89 -12.50 36.54
CA GLY A 601 13.36 -13.80 36.08
C GLY A 601 13.96 -15.02 36.78
N GLY A 602 14.35 -16.05 36.03
CA GLY A 602 14.92 -17.30 36.55
C GLY A 602 13.90 -18.37 36.97
N PRO A 603 14.36 -19.49 37.57
CA PRO A 603 13.53 -20.62 37.97
C PRO A 603 12.39 -20.19 38.90
N ARG A 604 11.19 -20.75 38.70
CA ARG A 604 9.96 -20.35 39.42
C ARG A 604 10.13 -20.28 40.94
N GLY A 605 10.84 -21.24 41.54
CA GLY A 605 11.09 -21.28 42.98
C GLY A 605 11.94 -20.11 43.51
N CYS A 606 13.08 -19.83 42.86
CA CYS A 606 13.96 -18.73 43.25
C CYS A 606 13.31 -17.36 43.01
N LYS A 607 12.57 -17.23 41.89
CA LYS A 607 11.75 -16.05 41.60
C LYS A 607 10.72 -15.81 42.71
N LEU A 608 9.92 -16.82 43.06
CA LEU A 608 8.88 -16.66 44.08
C LEU A 608 9.45 -16.34 45.46
N ALA A 609 10.55 -17.00 45.85
CA ALA A 609 11.22 -16.75 47.12
C ALA A 609 11.75 -15.31 47.22
N THR A 610 12.38 -14.80 46.15
CA THR A 610 12.94 -13.44 46.13
C THR A 610 11.86 -12.37 46.05
N THR A 611 10.78 -12.61 45.30
CA THR A 611 9.57 -11.76 45.34
C THR A 611 8.97 -11.72 46.75
N GLY A 612 8.82 -12.87 47.40
CA GLY A 612 8.30 -12.95 48.77
C GLY A 612 9.16 -12.17 49.76
N LEU A 613 10.49 -12.26 49.65
CA LEU A 613 11.43 -11.47 50.46
C LEU A 613 11.25 -9.97 50.24
N PHE A 614 11.19 -9.49 48.99
CA PHE A 614 11.05 -8.05 48.71
C PHE A 614 9.70 -7.49 49.16
N VAL A 615 8.61 -8.25 48.98
CA VAL A 615 7.30 -7.87 49.52
C VAL A 615 7.33 -7.81 51.04
N SER A 616 8.00 -8.77 51.70
CA SER A 616 8.18 -8.75 53.15
C SER A 616 9.00 -7.56 53.63
N LEU A 617 10.10 -7.20 52.96
CA LEU A 617 10.90 -6.01 53.29
C LEU A 617 10.10 -4.72 53.13
N TRP A 618 9.25 -4.62 52.10
CA TRP A 618 8.34 -3.48 51.92
C TRP A 618 7.29 -3.40 53.02
N LEU A 619 6.68 -4.52 53.42
CA LEU A 619 5.75 -4.54 54.55
C LEU A 619 6.44 -4.17 55.87
N LEU A 620 7.68 -4.62 56.08
CA LEU A 620 8.48 -4.21 57.24
C LEU A 620 8.80 -2.72 57.23
N TYR A 621 9.12 -2.15 56.06
CA TYR A 621 9.30 -0.71 55.90
C TYR A 621 8.05 0.05 56.35
N ILE A 622 6.88 -0.32 55.84
CA ILE A 622 5.61 0.32 56.21
C ILE A 622 5.35 0.16 57.71
N LEU A 623 5.54 -1.05 58.26
CA LEU A 623 5.30 -1.32 59.67
C LEU A 623 6.18 -0.44 60.57
N PHE A 624 7.49 -0.40 60.34
CA PHE A 624 8.41 0.40 61.17
C PHE A 624 8.21 1.90 60.96
N ALA A 625 7.97 2.35 59.73
CA ALA A 625 7.65 3.75 59.46
C ALA A 625 6.38 4.19 60.19
N THR A 626 5.36 3.33 60.23
CA THR A 626 4.11 3.57 60.96
C THR A 626 4.34 3.58 62.47
N LEU A 627 5.07 2.61 63.01
CA LEU A 627 5.35 2.52 64.45
C LEU A 627 6.12 3.73 64.98
N GLU A 628 7.07 4.25 64.21
CA GLU A 628 7.79 5.48 64.54
C GLU A 628 6.89 6.70 64.41
N ALA A 629 6.08 6.79 63.34
CA ALA A 629 5.14 7.90 63.16
C ALA A 629 4.15 8.01 64.31
N TYR A 630 3.72 6.89 64.92
CA TYR A 630 2.87 6.86 66.11
C TYR A 630 3.64 6.93 67.44
N CYS A 631 4.95 7.12 67.40
CA CYS A 631 5.84 7.24 68.57
C CYS A 631 5.91 5.98 69.46
N TYR A 632 5.58 4.80 68.91
CA TYR A 632 5.79 3.52 69.59
C TYR A 632 7.28 3.14 69.61
N ILE A 633 8.02 3.55 68.58
CA ILE A 633 9.47 3.44 68.49
C ILE A 633 10.04 4.86 68.49
N LYS A 634 11.12 5.10 69.24
CA LYS A 634 11.86 6.35 69.13
C LYS A 634 12.74 6.29 67.88
N GLY A 635 12.47 7.19 66.93
CA GLY A 635 13.41 7.54 65.87
C GLY A 635 14.69 8.16 66.43
N PHE A 636 15.74 8.23 65.60
CA PHE A 636 17.04 8.77 65.97
C PHE A 636 17.14 10.26 65.66
#